data_AF-A0A1C0Z5M3-F1
#
_entry.id   AF-A0A1C0Z5M3-F1
#
_cell.length_a   1.000
_cell.length_b   1.000
_cell.length_c   1.000
_cell.angle_alpha   90.00
_cell.angle_beta   90.00
_cell.angle_gamma   90.00
#
_symmetry.space_group_name_H-M   'P 1'
#
loop_
_entity.id
_entity.type
_entity.pdbx_description
1 polymer ?
#
loop_
_entity_poly.entity_id
_entity_poly.type
_entity_poly.pdbx_seq_one_letter_code
_entity_poly.pdbx_strand_id
1 'polypeptide(L)'
;MRTFFTTAALATALLASCNTTKPESITTANDTTETTAIETEEQTMPTFIAQQGTITSLNQTDDGLFVEATLNDEPLTFLLFDDTPIVNNKGEDVTLQEGMNVQGYVYANSPMVMIYPPRYTPAIIVVETGDVGMYSVASFNDDHVNDTNMLQVTTDEPMPAGNYAVFYTTSTRSIPAQATPHRIIALPNRFAEATE
;
A
#
# COMPACT_ATOMS: atom_id res chain seq x y z
N MET A 1 -54.50 16.72 -15.30
CA MET A 1 -53.84 17.28 -14.11
C MET A 1 -52.51 17.90 -14.52
N ARG A 2 -52.54 19.16 -15.00
CA ARG A 2 -51.38 20.00 -15.35
C ARG A 2 -51.87 21.46 -15.44
N THR A 3 -51.42 22.31 -14.53
CA THR A 3 -51.63 23.76 -14.50
C THR A 3 -50.38 24.35 -13.82
N PHE A 4 -49.39 24.82 -14.57
CA PHE A 4 -49.17 26.20 -15.06
C PHE A 4 -48.91 27.25 -13.97
N PHE A 5 -47.71 27.84 -14.08
CA PHE A 5 -47.12 29.00 -13.40
C PHE A 5 -47.98 30.26 -13.42
N THR A 6 -47.88 31.11 -12.37
CA THR A 6 -47.71 32.59 -12.48
C THR A 6 -47.53 33.30 -11.10
N THR A 7 -46.43 34.07 -11.00
CA THR A 7 -46.24 35.44 -10.42
C THR A 7 -46.73 35.84 -9.02
N ALA A 8 -45.85 36.46 -8.21
CA ALA A 8 -45.87 37.92 -7.91
C ALA A 8 -44.81 38.32 -6.86
N ALA A 9 -44.10 39.42 -7.14
CA ALA A 9 -43.20 40.12 -6.23
C ALA A 9 -43.96 41.19 -5.43
N LEU A 10 -43.58 41.45 -4.16
CA LEU A 10 -43.68 42.80 -3.58
C LEU A 10 -42.74 42.96 -2.37
N ALA A 11 -41.95 44.03 -2.41
CA ALA A 11 -41.00 44.45 -1.40
C ALA A 11 -41.66 45.29 -0.29
N THR A 12 -41.09 45.31 0.91
CA THR A 12 -41.17 46.50 1.78
C THR A 12 -39.94 46.57 2.68
N ALA A 13 -39.23 47.70 2.57
CA ALA A 13 -38.02 48.05 3.28
C ALA A 13 -38.32 48.60 4.67
N LEU A 14 -37.38 48.43 5.61
CA LEU A 14 -37.18 49.40 6.70
C LEU A 14 -35.68 49.64 6.88
N LEU A 15 -35.28 50.86 6.55
CA LEU A 15 -33.95 51.43 6.72
C LEU A 15 -33.82 51.96 8.16
N ALA A 16 -32.68 51.71 8.80
CA ALA A 16 -32.12 52.60 9.81
C ALA A 16 -30.61 52.69 9.61
N SER A 17 -30.18 53.88 9.18
CA SER A 17 -28.82 54.34 8.93
C SER A 17 -27.87 54.14 10.11
N CYS A 18 -26.55 54.00 9.85
CA CYS A 18 -25.62 55.15 9.82
C CYS A 18 -24.14 54.68 9.85
N ASN A 19 -23.40 55.16 8.84
CA ASN A 19 -21.96 55.46 8.79
C ASN A 19 -20.90 54.33 8.66
N THR A 20 -20.45 54.18 7.41
CA THR A 20 -19.06 54.39 6.93
C THR A 20 -17.93 54.09 7.92
N THR A 21 -17.19 53.02 7.65
CA THR A 21 -15.76 53.04 7.22
C THR A 21 -15.25 51.60 7.17
N LYS A 22 -14.72 51.16 6.02
CA LYS A 22 -13.66 50.15 5.97
C LYS A 22 -12.37 50.89 5.64
N PRO A 23 -11.30 50.63 6.41
CA PRO A 23 -10.07 50.25 5.74
C PRO A 23 -9.63 48.86 6.21
N GLU A 24 -9.18 48.06 5.25
CA GLU A 24 -8.24 46.96 5.46
C GLU A 24 -7.03 47.47 6.24
N SER A 25 -6.63 46.75 7.29
CA SER A 25 -5.28 46.16 7.47
C SER A 25 -4.94 45.93 8.95
N ILE A 26 -4.71 44.64 9.26
CA ILE A 26 -3.62 44.10 10.09
C ILE A 26 -3.71 44.22 11.64
N THR A 27 -3.78 43.02 12.24
CA THR A 27 -3.12 42.56 13.49
C THR A 27 -3.88 42.58 14.83
N THR A 28 -4.04 41.34 15.32
CA THR A 28 -4.02 40.81 16.70
C THR A 28 -5.14 41.21 17.66
N ALA A 29 -6.10 40.29 17.81
CA ALA A 29 -6.17 39.37 18.94
C ALA A 29 -7.59 38.79 18.94
N ASN A 30 -7.75 37.49 18.68
CA ASN A 30 -8.92 36.81 19.22
C ASN A 30 -8.56 35.38 19.61
N ASP A 31 -8.53 35.22 20.92
CA ASP A 31 -8.68 33.98 21.63
C ASP A 31 -10.04 33.37 21.28
N THR A 32 -10.02 32.30 20.50
CA THR A 32 -10.97 31.19 20.57
C THR A 32 -10.23 30.00 19.97
N THR A 33 -9.56 29.26 20.84
CA THR A 33 -9.03 27.93 20.55
C THR A 33 -10.16 27.00 20.10
N GLU A 34 -10.39 26.93 18.80
CA GLU A 34 -10.78 25.68 18.15
C GLU A 34 -9.49 24.91 17.93
N THR A 35 -9.17 24.03 18.89
CA THR A 35 -8.21 22.96 18.68
C THR A 35 -8.78 22.04 17.62
N THR A 36 -8.51 22.35 16.34
CA THR A 36 -8.45 21.32 15.30
C THR A 36 -7.40 20.34 15.77
N ALA A 37 -7.86 19.21 16.32
CA ALA A 37 -7.03 18.05 16.49
C ALA A 37 -6.49 17.71 15.10
N ILE A 38 -5.22 18.05 14.88
CA ILE A 38 -4.45 17.43 13.82
C ILE A 38 -4.34 15.99 14.31
N GLU A 39 -5.19 15.11 13.77
CA GLU A 39 -4.91 13.68 13.79
C GLU A 39 -3.51 13.54 13.20
N THR A 40 -2.55 13.30 14.08
CA THR A 40 -1.22 12.88 13.70
C THR A 40 -1.43 11.48 13.18
N GLU A 41 -1.66 11.35 11.87
CA GLU A 41 -1.46 10.08 11.19
C GLU A 41 0.00 9.72 11.45
N GLU A 42 0.23 8.78 12.37
CA GLU A 42 1.53 8.15 12.50
C GLU A 42 1.86 7.58 11.13
N GLN A 43 2.80 8.20 10.42
CA GLN A 43 3.36 7.61 9.21
C GLN A 43 4.15 6.38 9.63
N THR A 44 3.47 5.25 9.72
CA THR A 44 4.11 3.97 9.91
C THR A 44 4.86 3.62 8.64
N MET A 45 6.17 3.38 8.78
CA MET A 45 6.99 2.95 7.65
C MET A 45 6.60 1.51 7.29
N PRO A 46 6.39 1.20 6.00
CA PRO A 46 6.06 -0.16 5.60
C PRO A 46 7.23 -1.10 5.88
N THR A 47 6.92 -2.31 6.34
CA THR A 47 7.89 -3.38 6.60
C THR A 47 8.55 -3.87 5.32
N PHE A 48 7.86 -3.73 4.18
CA PHE A 48 8.31 -4.18 2.88
C PHE A 48 8.45 -3.03 1.89
N ILE A 49 9.49 -3.12 1.06
CA ILE A 49 9.72 -2.23 -0.08
C ILE A 49 9.56 -3.08 -1.34
N ALA A 50 8.79 -2.56 -2.29
CA ALA A 50 8.54 -3.22 -3.56
C ALA A 50 9.53 -2.75 -4.62
N GLN A 51 10.24 -3.69 -5.24
CA GLN A 51 11.14 -3.45 -6.35
C GLN A 51 10.59 -4.10 -7.61
N GLN A 52 10.38 -3.30 -8.65
CA GLN A 52 9.86 -3.78 -9.94
C GLN A 52 11.00 -4.06 -10.91
N GLY A 53 10.79 -4.98 -11.84
CA GLY A 53 11.70 -5.21 -12.97
C GLY A 53 11.13 -6.18 -14.00
N THR A 54 11.62 -6.10 -15.23
CA THR A 54 11.31 -7.05 -16.30
C THR A 54 12.41 -8.10 -16.38
N ILE A 55 12.05 -9.39 -16.30
CA ILE A 55 13.00 -10.50 -16.32
C ILE A 55 13.73 -10.54 -17.65
N THR A 56 15.05 -10.53 -17.58
CA THR A 56 15.95 -10.60 -18.74
C THR A 56 16.58 -11.98 -18.86
N SER A 57 16.93 -12.61 -17.72
CA SER A 57 17.49 -13.96 -17.69
C SER A 57 17.22 -14.65 -16.35
N LEU A 58 17.25 -15.99 -16.37
CA LEU A 58 17.02 -16.87 -15.22
C LEU A 58 18.17 -17.87 -15.12
N ASN A 59 18.93 -17.81 -14.02
CA ASN A 59 20.08 -18.66 -13.78
C ASN A 59 19.92 -19.43 -12.46
N GLN A 60 19.69 -20.74 -12.55
CA GLN A 60 19.65 -21.62 -11.37
C GLN A 60 21.08 -21.98 -10.95
N THR A 61 21.38 -21.79 -9.66
CA THR A 61 22.65 -22.20 -9.03
C THR A 61 22.35 -23.03 -7.78
N ASP A 62 23.36 -23.66 -7.19
CA ASP A 62 23.24 -24.39 -5.92
C ASP A 62 22.80 -23.49 -4.75
N ASP A 63 23.10 -22.19 -4.82
CA ASP A 63 22.75 -21.19 -3.79
C ASP A 63 21.33 -20.60 -3.94
N GLY A 64 20.64 -20.92 -5.04
CA GLY A 64 19.30 -20.39 -5.36
C GLY A 64 19.13 -19.98 -6.82
N LEU A 65 17.98 -19.37 -7.12
CA LEU A 65 17.64 -18.86 -8.44
C LEU A 65 18.02 -17.37 -8.56
N PHE A 66 18.94 -17.08 -9.47
CA PHE A 66 19.30 -15.72 -9.85
C PHE A 66 18.41 -15.25 -10.99
N VAL A 67 17.63 -14.21 -10.73
CA VAL A 67 16.77 -13.57 -11.72
C VAL A 67 17.38 -12.22 -12.06
N GLU A 68 17.88 -12.09 -13.28
CA GLU A 68 18.33 -10.81 -13.81
C GLU A 68 17.11 -10.08 -14.35
N ALA A 69 16.89 -8.86 -13.89
CA ALA A 69 15.80 -8.02 -14.33
C ALA A 69 16.28 -6.60 -14.63
N THR A 70 15.48 -5.86 -15.38
CA THR A 70 15.77 -4.48 -15.74
C THR A 70 14.62 -3.58 -15.30
N LEU A 71 14.93 -2.47 -14.62
CA LEU A 71 13.99 -1.40 -14.29
C LEU A 71 14.45 -0.11 -14.95
N ASN A 72 13.67 0.45 -15.86
CA ASN A 72 14.02 1.71 -16.56
C ASN A 72 15.44 1.68 -17.15
N ASP A 73 15.80 0.60 -17.84
CA ASP A 73 17.14 0.34 -18.40
C ASP A 73 18.28 0.14 -17.37
N GLU A 74 17.99 0.17 -16.07
CA GLU A 74 18.96 -0.16 -15.02
C GLU A 74 18.88 -1.65 -14.64
N PRO A 75 20.00 -2.39 -14.71
CA PRO A 75 20.03 -3.80 -14.34
C PRO A 75 19.91 -3.95 -12.82
N LEU A 76 19.13 -4.93 -12.39
CA LEU A 76 19.03 -5.39 -11.02
C LEU A 76 18.98 -6.91 -10.97
N THR A 77 19.36 -7.50 -9.85
CA THR A 77 19.32 -8.94 -9.67
C THR A 77 18.47 -9.29 -8.46
N PHE A 78 17.48 -10.16 -8.64
CA PHE A 78 16.81 -10.83 -7.53
C PHE A 78 17.48 -12.18 -7.26
N LEU A 79 17.82 -12.42 -6.01
CA LEU A 79 18.28 -13.71 -5.52
C LEU A 79 17.12 -14.38 -4.77
N LEU A 80 16.57 -15.43 -5.36
CA LEU A 80 15.50 -16.25 -4.79
C LEU A 80 16.07 -17.50 -4.15
N PHE A 81 15.58 -17.81 -2.96
CA PHE A 81 15.86 -19.06 -2.26
C PHE A 81 14.74 -20.07 -2.53
N ASP A 82 14.96 -21.34 -2.18
CA ASP A 82 14.01 -22.44 -2.45
C ASP A 82 12.64 -22.28 -1.78
N ASP A 83 12.57 -21.51 -0.71
CA ASP A 83 11.37 -21.17 0.07
C ASP A 83 10.79 -19.78 -0.26
N THR A 84 11.34 -19.08 -1.26
CA THR A 84 10.77 -17.81 -1.72
C THR A 84 9.55 -18.08 -2.61
N PRO A 85 8.32 -17.74 -2.19
CA PRO A 85 7.13 -17.95 -3.01
C PRO A 85 7.14 -17.09 -4.27
N ILE A 86 6.70 -17.67 -5.38
CA ILE A 86 6.54 -17.02 -6.68
C ILE A 86 5.08 -17.16 -7.09
N VAL A 87 4.37 -16.04 -7.13
CA VAL A 87 2.92 -16.03 -7.38
C VAL A 87 2.51 -14.93 -8.36
N ASN A 88 1.32 -15.02 -8.92
CA ASN A 88 0.73 -13.95 -9.73
C ASN A 88 -0.10 -12.96 -8.88
N ASN A 89 -0.72 -11.98 -9.53
CA ASN A 89 -1.59 -10.97 -8.91
C ASN A 89 -2.80 -11.57 -8.16
N LYS A 90 -3.22 -12.79 -8.53
CA LYS A 90 -4.30 -13.54 -7.87
C LYS A 90 -3.78 -14.44 -6.74
N GLY A 91 -2.47 -14.50 -6.56
CA GLY A 91 -1.82 -15.38 -5.60
C GLY A 91 -1.68 -16.81 -6.09
N GLU A 92 -1.88 -17.14 -7.37
CA GLU A 92 -1.62 -18.49 -7.90
C GLU A 92 -0.13 -18.69 -8.15
N ASP A 93 0.38 -19.90 -7.92
CA ASP A 93 1.81 -20.20 -8.14
C ASP A 93 2.12 -20.20 -9.63
N VAL A 94 3.20 -19.50 -10.01
CA VAL A 94 3.59 -19.34 -11.42
C VAL A 94 5.08 -19.58 -11.59
N THR A 95 5.46 -20.05 -12.78
CA THR A 95 6.86 -20.20 -13.15
C THR A 95 7.36 -18.92 -13.83
N LEU A 96 8.52 -18.43 -13.38
CA LEU A 96 9.16 -17.27 -13.99
C LEU A 96 9.61 -17.58 -15.42
N GLN A 97 9.42 -16.61 -16.31
CA GLN A 97 9.88 -16.66 -17.68
C GLN A 97 10.52 -15.32 -18.07
N GLU A 98 11.43 -15.37 -19.02
CA GLU A 98 12.02 -14.15 -19.59
C GLU A 98 10.94 -13.27 -20.23
N GLY A 99 11.09 -11.96 -20.08
CA GLY A 99 10.14 -10.96 -20.56
C GLY A 99 8.94 -10.70 -19.63
N MET A 100 8.79 -11.42 -18.51
CA MET A 100 7.72 -11.15 -17.54
C MET A 100 8.06 -9.94 -16.66
N ASN A 101 7.04 -9.15 -16.32
CA ASN A 101 7.15 -8.10 -15.32
C ASN A 101 6.92 -8.69 -13.94
N VAL A 102 7.84 -8.40 -13.02
CA VAL A 102 7.79 -8.90 -11.66
C VAL A 102 8.01 -7.79 -10.65
N GLN A 103 7.43 -7.99 -9.46
CA GLN A 103 7.63 -7.16 -8.30
C GLN A 103 8.12 -8.01 -7.14
N GLY A 104 9.35 -7.76 -6.72
CA GLY A 104 9.95 -8.39 -5.55
C GLY A 104 9.76 -7.53 -4.32
N TYR A 105 9.20 -8.11 -3.27
CA TYR A 105 9.02 -7.43 -1.99
C TYR A 105 10.18 -7.79 -1.06
N VAL A 106 11.02 -6.81 -0.74
CA VAL A 106 12.16 -6.97 0.18
C VAL A 106 11.81 -6.36 1.53
N TYR A 107 12.35 -6.92 2.61
CA TYR A 107 12.22 -6.29 3.93
C TYR A 107 12.95 -4.94 3.93
N ALA A 108 12.30 -3.89 4.43
CA ALA A 108 12.84 -2.53 4.48
C ALA A 108 14.11 -2.42 5.34
N ASN A 109 14.25 -3.29 6.34
CA ASN A 109 15.41 -3.38 7.22
C ASN A 109 16.46 -4.40 6.75
N SER A 110 16.27 -5.03 5.58
CA SER A 110 17.22 -6.01 5.05
C SER A 110 18.57 -5.32 4.75
N PRO A 111 19.71 -5.94 5.10
CA PRO A 111 21.01 -5.40 4.77
C PRO A 111 21.20 -5.32 3.25
N MET A 112 21.19 -4.11 2.71
CA MET A 112 21.46 -3.85 1.30
C MET A 112 22.95 -3.55 1.08
N VAL A 113 23.62 -4.37 0.26
CA VAL A 113 24.99 -4.08 -0.19
C VAL A 113 24.93 -3.30 -1.50
N MET A 114 25.43 -2.05 -1.50
CA MET A 114 25.45 -1.16 -2.68
C MET A 114 26.55 -1.54 -3.70
N ILE A 115 26.58 -2.79 -4.13
CA ILE A 115 27.38 -3.22 -5.29
C ILE A 115 26.54 -3.07 -6.56
N TYR A 116 27.16 -2.70 -7.68
CA TYR A 116 26.49 -2.56 -8.97
C TYR A 116 26.66 -3.83 -9.82
N PRO A 117 25.59 -4.39 -10.41
CA PRO A 117 24.19 -3.99 -10.24
C PRO A 117 23.65 -4.34 -8.84
N PRO A 118 22.68 -3.57 -8.32
CA PRO A 118 22.06 -3.83 -7.02
C PRO A 118 21.46 -5.23 -6.98
N ARG A 119 21.64 -5.91 -5.84
CA ARG A 119 21.13 -7.25 -5.59
C ARG A 119 20.10 -7.21 -4.47
N TYR A 120 18.95 -7.82 -4.71
CA TYR A 120 17.82 -7.86 -3.80
C TYR A 120 17.48 -9.30 -3.43
N THR A 121 17.14 -9.53 -2.17
CA THR A 121 16.68 -10.83 -1.64
C THR A 121 15.22 -10.70 -1.21
N PRO A 122 14.27 -10.78 -2.16
CA PRO A 122 12.86 -10.61 -1.86
C PRO A 122 12.31 -11.76 -1.01
N ALA A 123 11.38 -11.44 -0.13
CA ALA A 123 10.60 -12.40 0.64
C ALA A 123 9.52 -13.08 -0.23
N ILE A 124 9.06 -12.40 -1.28
CA ILE A 124 8.09 -12.90 -2.27
C ILE A 124 8.29 -12.19 -3.60
N ILE A 125 8.07 -12.91 -4.70
CA ILE A 125 7.95 -12.34 -6.05
C ILE A 125 6.49 -12.44 -6.49
N VAL A 126 5.93 -11.30 -6.90
CA VAL A 126 4.62 -11.23 -7.56
C VAL A 126 4.82 -10.93 -9.03
N VAL A 127 4.30 -11.80 -9.89
CA VAL A 127 4.38 -11.69 -11.35
C VAL A 127 3.15 -10.96 -11.86
N GLU A 128 3.37 -9.86 -12.56
CA GLU A 128 2.30 -9.05 -13.12
C GLU A 128 1.66 -9.76 -14.31
N THR A 129 0.48 -10.33 -14.06
CA THR A 129 -0.40 -10.88 -15.09
C THR A 129 -1.45 -9.83 -15.45
N GLY A 130 -1.93 -9.76 -16.71
CA GLY A 130 -3.01 -8.84 -17.12
C GLY A 130 -4.37 -9.09 -16.44
N ASP A 131 -4.41 -9.97 -15.46
CA ASP A 131 -5.56 -10.34 -14.65
C ASP A 131 -5.79 -9.34 -13.50
N VAL A 132 -7.07 -9.13 -13.18
CA VAL A 132 -7.48 -8.33 -12.04
C VAL A 132 -7.33 -9.16 -10.76
N GLY A 133 -6.36 -8.79 -9.93
CA GLY A 133 -6.14 -9.35 -8.60
C GLY A 133 -5.62 -8.25 -7.67
N MET A 134 -6.07 -8.25 -6.42
CA MET A 134 -5.59 -7.33 -5.40
C MET A 134 -4.79 -8.12 -4.38
N TYR A 135 -3.71 -7.52 -3.90
CA TYR A 135 -2.87 -8.14 -2.90
C TYR A 135 -2.20 -7.09 -2.03
N SER A 136 -1.81 -7.51 -0.83
CA SER A 136 -1.06 -6.70 0.13
C SER A 136 0.04 -7.54 0.73
N VAL A 137 1.27 -7.02 0.72
CA VAL A 137 2.44 -7.65 1.31
C VAL A 137 2.89 -6.77 2.45
N ALA A 138 2.66 -7.21 3.68
CA ALA A 138 2.84 -6.40 4.88
C ALA A 138 3.07 -7.26 6.13
N SER A 139 3.52 -6.64 7.22
CA SER A 139 3.40 -7.22 8.55
C SER A 139 1.99 -6.98 9.07
N PHE A 140 1.40 -7.98 9.70
CA PHE A 140 0.08 -7.93 10.32
C PHE A 140 0.21 -8.17 11.83
N ASN A 141 -0.59 -7.44 12.61
CA ASN A 141 -0.69 -7.61 14.06
C ASN A 141 -1.72 -8.70 14.42
N ASP A 142 -1.92 -8.94 15.73
CA ASP A 142 -2.88 -9.93 16.23
C ASP A 142 -4.35 -9.60 15.90
N ASP A 143 -4.65 -8.34 15.57
CA ASP A 143 -5.97 -7.89 15.10
C ASP A 143 -6.12 -8.02 13.56
N HIS A 144 -5.16 -8.66 12.89
CA HIS A 144 -5.05 -8.79 11.44
C HIS A 144 -5.03 -7.45 10.68
N VAL A 145 -4.55 -6.40 11.32
CA VAL A 145 -4.33 -5.08 10.72
C VAL A 145 -2.89 -4.99 10.24
N ASN A 146 -2.69 -4.47 9.04
CA ASN A 146 -1.37 -4.28 8.48
C ASN A 146 -0.59 -3.14 9.17
N ASP A 147 0.73 -3.15 9.03
CA ASP A 147 1.65 -2.13 9.56
C ASP A 147 1.31 -0.69 9.15
N THR A 148 0.70 -0.50 7.99
CA THR A 148 0.24 0.80 7.49
C THR A 148 -1.13 1.23 7.99
N ASN A 149 -1.83 0.41 8.80
CA ASN A 149 -3.21 0.64 9.26
C ASN A 149 -4.23 0.90 8.13
N MET A 150 -3.91 0.48 6.91
CA MET A 150 -4.73 0.69 5.72
C MET A 150 -5.62 -0.51 5.37
N LEU A 151 -5.25 -1.71 5.83
CA LEU A 151 -5.93 -2.95 5.51
C LEU A 151 -6.06 -3.83 6.76
N GLN A 152 -7.27 -4.29 7.00
CA GLN A 152 -7.60 -5.32 7.97
C GLN A 152 -8.18 -6.54 7.23
N VAL A 153 -7.72 -7.71 7.63
CA VAL A 153 -8.06 -8.97 6.98
C VAL A 153 -9.03 -9.74 7.87
N THR A 154 -10.20 -10.08 7.31
CA THR A 154 -11.20 -10.90 7.99
C THR A 154 -11.06 -12.34 7.50
N THR A 155 -10.48 -13.19 8.33
CA THR A 155 -10.31 -14.63 8.07
C THR A 155 -10.90 -15.45 9.22
N ASP A 156 -11.46 -16.62 8.91
CA ASP A 156 -11.94 -17.58 9.90
C ASP A 156 -10.80 -18.48 10.42
N GLU A 157 -9.67 -18.51 9.71
CA GLU A 157 -8.50 -19.30 10.07
C GLU A 157 -7.56 -18.52 11.00
N PRO A 158 -6.90 -19.19 11.97
CA PRO A 158 -5.96 -18.51 12.85
C PRO A 158 -4.76 -17.96 12.06
N MET A 159 -4.60 -16.64 12.07
CA MET A 159 -3.47 -15.92 11.48
C MET A 159 -2.75 -15.16 12.59
N PRO A 160 -1.68 -15.71 13.17
CA PRO A 160 -0.92 -15.01 14.21
C PRO A 160 -0.27 -13.74 13.66
N ALA A 161 0.16 -12.82 14.54
CA ALA A 161 0.96 -11.69 14.10
C ALA A 161 2.24 -12.14 13.37
N GLY A 162 2.55 -11.49 12.26
CA GLY A 162 3.66 -11.88 11.41
C GLY A 162 3.63 -11.26 10.03
N ASN A 163 4.50 -11.74 9.15
CA ASN A 163 4.66 -11.23 7.79
C ASN A 163 3.88 -12.07 6.78
N TYR A 164 2.99 -11.43 6.02
CA TYR A 164 2.11 -12.13 5.11
C TYR A 164 1.96 -11.42 3.77
N ALA A 165 1.82 -12.22 2.72
CA ALA A 165 1.23 -11.79 1.46
C ALA A 165 -0.23 -12.26 1.42
N VAL A 166 -1.14 -11.30 1.40
CA VAL A 166 -2.59 -11.52 1.43
C VAL A 166 -3.18 -11.16 0.08
N PHE A 167 -3.86 -12.12 -0.54
CA PHE A 167 -4.53 -11.96 -1.83
C PHE A 167 -6.04 -11.93 -1.63
N TYR A 168 -6.69 -10.96 -2.25
CA TYR A 168 -8.12 -10.71 -2.12
C TYR A 168 -8.71 -10.17 -3.43
N THR A 169 -10.04 -10.20 -3.53
CA THR A 169 -10.77 -9.77 -4.74
C THR A 169 -11.39 -8.39 -4.59
N THR A 170 -11.84 -8.05 -3.38
CA THR A 170 -12.53 -6.81 -3.09
C THR A 170 -12.26 -6.39 -1.64
N SER A 171 -12.44 -5.10 -1.36
CA SER A 171 -12.31 -4.51 -0.02
C SER A 171 -13.37 -3.43 0.20
N THR A 172 -13.66 -3.14 1.47
CA THR A 172 -14.55 -2.03 1.84
C THR A 172 -13.84 -0.68 1.68
N ARG A 173 -14.62 0.41 1.69
CA ARG A 173 -14.10 1.79 1.65
C ARG A 173 -14.00 2.42 3.05
N SER A 174 -13.53 1.64 4.03
CA SER A 174 -13.25 2.11 5.39
C SER A 174 -11.75 2.32 5.59
N ILE A 175 -11.36 2.96 6.69
CA ILE A 175 -9.98 3.02 7.15
C ILE A 175 -9.94 2.39 8.55
N PRO A 176 -9.31 1.21 8.74
CA PRO A 176 -8.72 0.36 7.70
C PRO A 176 -9.78 -0.24 6.76
N ALA A 177 -9.39 -0.51 5.51
CA ALA A 177 -10.21 -1.26 4.56
C ALA A 177 -10.35 -2.70 5.05
N GLN A 178 -11.52 -3.30 4.90
CA GLN A 178 -11.78 -4.68 5.29
C GLN A 178 -11.76 -5.56 4.05
N ALA A 179 -10.97 -6.62 4.04
CA ALA A 179 -10.91 -7.59 2.96
C ALA A 179 -11.03 -9.02 3.48
N THR A 180 -11.78 -9.86 2.75
CA THR A 180 -11.77 -11.30 2.95
C THR A 180 -10.74 -11.90 2.00
N PRO A 181 -9.69 -12.54 2.52
CA PRO A 181 -8.64 -13.11 1.70
C PRO A 181 -9.13 -14.41 1.07
N HIS A 182 -8.68 -14.70 -0.14
CA HIS A 182 -8.85 -16.03 -0.74
C HIS A 182 -7.56 -16.84 -0.72
N ARG A 183 -6.41 -16.18 -0.48
CA ARG A 183 -5.13 -16.85 -0.23
C ARG A 183 -4.27 -15.99 0.70
N ILE A 184 -3.63 -16.63 1.66
CA ILE A 184 -2.66 -16.03 2.58
C ILE A 184 -1.37 -16.84 2.49
N ILE A 185 -0.24 -16.15 2.36
CA ILE A 185 1.08 -16.78 2.29
C ILE A 185 1.93 -16.18 3.41
N ALA A 186 2.40 -17.02 4.33
CA ALA A 186 3.37 -16.62 5.34
C ALA A 186 4.74 -16.39 4.67
N LEU A 187 5.36 -15.25 4.96
CA LEU A 187 6.62 -14.86 4.34
C LEU A 187 7.81 -15.32 5.20
N PRO A 188 8.85 -15.90 4.59
CA PRO A 188 10.06 -16.24 5.32
C PRO A 188 10.70 -14.95 5.85
N ASN A 189 11.10 -14.95 7.12
CA ASN A 189 11.91 -13.88 7.68
C ASN A 189 13.34 -14.37 7.91
N ARG A 190 14.18 -14.20 6.89
CA ARG A 190 15.58 -14.65 6.90
C ARG A 190 16.51 -13.75 7.73
N PHE A 191 16.00 -12.59 8.16
CA PHE A 191 16.76 -11.58 8.87
C PHE A 191 16.29 -11.39 10.32
N ALA A 192 15.21 -12.07 10.72
CA ALA A 192 14.88 -12.22 12.13
C ALA A 192 15.89 -13.17 12.76
N GLU A 193 16.71 -12.63 13.67
CA GLU A 193 17.53 -13.47 14.52
C GLU A 193 16.64 -14.48 15.25
N ALA A 194 17.08 -15.74 15.28
CA ALA A 194 16.45 -16.80 16.06
C ALA A 194 16.41 -16.35 17.53
N THR A 195 15.27 -15.84 17.95
CA THR A 195 15.03 -15.57 19.37
C THR A 195 14.64 -16.91 19.98
N GLU A 196 15.64 -17.63 20.50
CA GLU A 196 15.44 -18.82 21.35
C GLU A 196 14.74 -18.46 22.67
#